data_AF-A0A940VUZ6-F1
#
_entry.id   AF-A0A940VUZ6-F1
#
_cell.length_a   1.000
_cell.length_b   1.000
_cell.length_c   1.000
_cell.angle_alpha   90.00
_cell.angle_beta   90.00
_cell.angle_gamma   90.00
#
_symmetry.space_group_name_H-M   'P 1'
#
loop_
_entity.id
_entity.type
_entity.pdbx_description
1 polymer ?
#
loop_
_entity_poly.entity_id
_entity_poly.type
_entity_poly.pdbx_seq_one_letter_code
_entity_poly.pdbx_strand_id
1 'polypeptide(L)' 'MNTLEAVTGAWPSDVTISEVGPRDGLQNEKTMFSTEQKVELIERAAQAGAKIIEIG' A
#
# COMPACT_ATOMS: atom_id res chain seq x y z
N MET A 1 -3.18 -12.51 37.19
CA MET A 1 -3.01 -12.25 35.75
C MET A 1 -2.62 -10.80 35.59
N ASN A 2 -1.42 -10.55 35.07
CA ASN A 2 -0.91 -9.19 34.94
C ASN A 2 -1.47 -8.60 33.63
N THR A 3 -2.05 -7.41 33.71
CA THR A 3 -2.79 -6.72 32.63
C THR A 3 -1.98 -6.42 31.35
N LEU A 4 -0.68 -6.72 31.35
CA LEU A 4 0.22 -6.52 30.21
C LEU A 4 0.18 -7.68 29.18
N GLU A 5 -0.18 -8.90 29.59
CA GLU A 5 -0.27 -10.05 28.66
C GLU A 5 -1.48 -9.94 27.72
N ALA A 6 -2.49 -9.17 28.09
CA ALA A 6 -3.70 -8.97 27.29
C ALA A 6 -3.48 -8.05 26.05
N VAL A 7 -2.34 -7.36 25.97
CA VAL A 7 -2.05 -6.39 24.89
C VAL A 7 -1.05 -6.95 23.87
N THR A 8 -0.39 -8.08 24.17
CA THR A 8 0.53 -8.74 23.22
C THR A 8 -0.18 -9.90 22.53
N GLY A 9 -1.22 -9.60 21.76
CA GLY A 9 -1.72 -10.58 20.79
C GLY A 9 -0.55 -10.95 19.86
N ALA A 10 -0.22 -12.23 19.76
CA ALA A 10 0.89 -12.67 18.93
C ALA A 10 0.68 -12.18 17.48
N TRP A 11 1.60 -11.34 16.99
CA TRP A 11 1.55 -10.86 15.62
C TRP A 11 1.76 -12.03 14.64
N PRO A 12 1.15 -11.98 13.45
CA PRO A 12 1.40 -12.99 12.43
C PRO A 12 2.88 -13.02 12.05
N SER A 13 3.40 -14.22 11.78
CA SER A 13 4.79 -14.42 11.32
C SER A 13 5.04 -13.84 9.93
N ASP A 14 3.98 -13.67 9.15
CA ASP A 14 4.02 -13.27 7.76
C ASP A 14 3.07 -12.11 7.52
N VAL A 15 3.56 -11.12 6.78
CA VAL A 15 2.79 -9.93 6.39
C VAL A 15 2.84 -9.74 4.90
N THR A 16 1.73 -9.30 4.32
CA THR A 16 1.64 -8.92 2.91
C THR A 16 1.45 -7.41 2.82
N ILE A 17 2.28 -6.76 2.02
CA ILE A 17 2.20 -5.33 1.76
C ILE A 17 1.58 -5.14 0.37
N SER A 18 0.54 -4.31 0.30
CA SER A 18 -0.12 -3.91 -0.95
C SER A 18 0.02 -2.40 -1.12
N GLU A 19 0.59 -1.98 -2.25
CA GLU A 19 0.65 -0.59 -2.66
C GLU A 19 -0.72 -0.17 -3.21
N VAL A 20 -1.27 0.93 -2.71
CA VAL A 20 -2.62 1.42 -3.05
C VAL A 20 -2.60 2.85 -3.62
N GLY A 21 -1.42 3.47 -3.70
CA GLY A 21 -1.18 4.77 -4.28
C GLY A 21 -1.78 4.94 -5.67
N PRO A 22 -1.62 4.00 -6.62
CA PRO A 22 -2.20 4.10 -7.97
C PRO A 22 -3.74 4.09 -8.03
N ARG A 23 -4.42 3.77 -6.93
CA ARG A 23 -5.88 3.66 -6.80
C ARG A 23 -6.38 4.70 -5.80
N ASP A 24 -6.30 4.37 -4.51
CA ASP A 24 -6.82 5.19 -3.42
C ASP A 24 -6.04 6.50 -3.26
N GLY A 25 -4.72 6.44 -3.39
CA GLY A 25 -3.86 7.63 -3.33
C GLY A 25 -4.26 8.66 -4.38
N LEU A 26 -4.34 8.25 -5.65
CA LEU A 26 -4.73 9.14 -6.74
C LEU A 26 -6.18 9.64 -6.65
N GLN A 27 -7.09 8.85 -6.08
CA GLN A 27 -8.48 9.29 -5.86
C GLN A 27 -8.59 10.37 -4.77
N ASN A 28 -7.70 10.37 -3.79
CA ASN A 28 -7.64 11.40 -2.73
C ASN A 28 -6.99 12.72 -3.19
N GLU A 29 -6.33 12.72 -4.35
CA GLU A 29 -5.70 13.91 -4.91
C GLU A 29 -6.71 14.81 -5.65
N LYS A 30 -6.57 16.13 -5.46
CA LYS A 30 -7.38 17.12 -6.19
C LYS A 30 -6.96 17.28 -7.65
N THR A 31 -5.76 16.79 -7.98
CA THR A 31 -5.15 16.93 -9.30
C THR A 31 -5.54 15.76 -10.18
N MET A 32 -5.99 16.05 -11.40
CA MET A 32 -6.22 15.00 -12.38
C MET A 32 -4.89 14.62 -13.05
N PHE A 33 -4.47 13.37 -12.88
CA PHE A 33 -3.24 12.85 -13.49
C PHE A 33 -3.50 12.26 -14.87
N SER A 34 -2.58 12.46 -15.79
CA SER A 34 -2.62 11.82 -17.10
C SER A 34 -2.39 10.32 -16.98
N THR A 35 -2.81 9.56 -17.99
CA THR A 35 -2.59 8.10 -18.02
C THR A 35 -1.10 7.76 -17.91
N GLU A 36 -0.24 8.53 -18.57
CA GLU A 36 1.21 8.32 -18.56
C GLU A 36 1.80 8.49 -17.16
N GLN A 37 1.33 9.50 -16.40
CA GLN A 37 1.77 9.71 -15.02
C GLN A 37 1.31 8.58 -14.09
N LYS A 38 0.10 8.05 -14.31
CA LYS A 38 -0.39 6.88 -13.57
C LYS A 38 0.44 5.63 -13.86
N VAL A 39 0.82 5.42 -15.12
CA VAL A 39 1.69 4.33 -15.53
C VAL A 39 3.08 4.48 -14.92
N GLU A 40 3.67 5.67 -14.96
CA GLU A 40 4.99 5.93 -14.35
C GLU A 40 4.98 5.61 -12.85
N LEU A 41 3.91 5.97 -12.14
CA LEU A 41 3.76 5.65 -10.71
C LEU A 41 3.77 4.13 -10.46
N ILE A 42 3.03 3.36 -11.26
CA ILE A 42 2.98 1.90 -11.15
C ILE A 42 4.35 1.29 -11.45
N GLU A 43 5.01 1.72 -12.51
CA GLU A 43 6.34 1.24 -12.90
C GLU A 43 7.37 1.51 -11.79
N ARG A 44 7.34 2.71 -11.20
CA ARG A 44 8.23 3.07 -10.10
C ARG A 44 7.96 2.28 -8.84
N ALA A 45 6.69 2.03 -8.50
CA ALA A 45 6.33 1.17 -7.38
C ALA A 45 6.84 -0.27 -7.58
N ALA A 46 6.68 -0.82 -8.79
CA ALA A 46 7.19 -2.13 -9.14
C ALA A 46 8.74 -2.18 -9.07
N GLN A 47 9.43 -1.17 -9.60
CA GLN A 47 10.89 -1.05 -9.52
C GLN A 47 11.40 -0.91 -8.08
N ALA A 48 10.61 -0.30 -7.19
CA ALA A 48 10.91 -0.21 -5.75
C ALA A 48 10.67 -1.54 -5.00
N GLY A 49 10.16 -2.58 -5.68
CA GLY A 49 9.95 -3.90 -5.11
C GLY A 49 8.54 -4.14 -4.56
N ALA A 50 7.56 -3.28 -4.88
CA ALA A 50 6.17 -3.57 -4.56
C ALA A 50 5.72 -4.85 -5.28
N LYS A 51 5.25 -5.82 -4.49
CA LYS A 51 4.83 -7.14 -5.01
C LYS A 51 3.35 -7.18 -5.38
N ILE A 52 2.55 -6.35 -4.73
CA ILE A 52 1.11 -6.22 -4.95
C ILE A 52 0.84 -4.73 -5.10
N ILE A 53 0.21 -4.36 -6.21
CA ILE A 53 -0.14 -2.98 -6.55
C ILE A 53 -1.61 -2.99 -6.95
N GLU A 54 -2.42 -2.23 -6.23
CA GLU A 54 -3.83 -2.07 -6.52
C GLU A 54 -4.03 -0.99 -7.61
N ILE A 55 -4.89 -1.29 -8.58
CA ILE A 55 -5.23 -0.40 -9.69
C ILE A 55 -6.73 -0.13 -9.70
N GLY A 56 -7.16 1.09 -10.09
CA GLY A 56 -8.57 1.45 -10.22
C GLY A 56 -8.89 2.92 -10.00
#